data_AF-A0A151RSW6-F1
#
_entry.id   AF-A0A151RSW6-F1
#
_cell.length_a   1.000
_cell.length_b   1.000
_cell.length_c   1.000
_cell.angle_alpha   90.00
_cell.angle_beta   90.00
_cell.angle_gamma   90.00
#
_symmetry.space_group_name_H-M   'P 1'
#
loop_
_entity.id
_entity.type
_entity.pdbx_description
1 polymer ?
#
loop_
_entity_poly.entity_id
_entity_poly.type
_entity_poly.pdbx_seq_one_letter_code
_entity_poly.pdbx_strand_id
1 'polypeptide(L)'
;MHEYPLAIVDHLGFKIYLSVLQPLFQVPSRNTMKQEIFKIYAFERSIVLKFLDSLQGRVTITSNMWTSSNQKRGYMAVTTHYIDGN
;
A
#
# COMPACT_ATOMS: atom_id res chain seq x y z
N MET A 1 -4.83 -13.76 3.85
CA MET A 1 -3.41 -13.45 3.50
C MET A 1 -2.66 -13.27 4.82
N HIS A 2 -1.47 -13.86 5.00
CA HIS A 2 -0.85 -14.08 6.33
C HIS A 2 -0.16 -12.86 6.98
N GLU A 3 -0.41 -11.63 6.50
CA GLU A 3 0.12 -10.37 7.07
C GLU A 3 1.64 -10.34 7.35
N TYR A 4 2.44 -11.07 6.58
CA TYR A 4 3.89 -11.13 6.80
C TYR A 4 4.55 -9.76 6.62
N PRO A 5 5.50 -9.38 7.50
CA PRO A 5 6.25 -8.15 7.34
C PRO A 5 7.10 -8.20 6.08
N LEU A 6 7.34 -7.05 5.46
CA LEU A 6 8.25 -6.94 4.30
C LEU A 6 9.66 -7.47 4.59
N ALA A 7 10.06 -7.55 5.86
CA ALA A 7 11.33 -8.14 6.29
C ALA A 7 11.48 -9.62 5.91
N ILE A 8 10.40 -10.33 5.57
CA ILE A 8 10.46 -11.73 5.12
C ILE A 8 11.41 -11.92 3.93
N VAL A 9 11.57 -10.92 3.06
CA VAL A 9 12.46 -11.00 1.89
C VAL A 9 13.94 -11.08 2.28
N ASP A 10 14.28 -10.70 3.51
CA ASP A 10 15.64 -10.79 4.03
C ASP A 10 15.91 -12.14 4.72
N HIS A 11 14.88 -12.92 5.05
CA HIS A 11 15.00 -14.18 5.78
C HIS A 11 15.69 -15.26 4.93
N LEU A 12 16.72 -15.90 5.50
CA LEU A 12 17.50 -16.93 4.79
C LEU A 12 16.62 -18.09 4.29
N GLY A 13 15.74 -18.61 5.13
CA GLY A 13 14.84 -19.71 4.75
C GLY A 13 13.92 -19.35 3.58
N PHE A 14 13.44 -18.10 3.53
CA PHE A 14 12.62 -17.61 2.43
C PHE A 14 13.41 -17.47 1.13
N LYS A 15 14.67 -16.99 1.20
CA LYS A 15 15.57 -16.91 0.04
C LYS A 15 15.91 -18.29 -0.50
N ILE A 16 16.22 -19.26 0.36
CA ILE A 16 16.47 -20.65 -0.03
C ILE A 16 15.23 -21.24 -0.71
N TYR A 17 14.06 -21.09 -0.09
CA TYR A 17 12.80 -21.54 -0.65
C TYR A 17 12.55 -20.97 -2.06
N LEU A 18 12.70 -19.66 -2.25
CA LEU A 18 12.51 -19.01 -3.55
C LEU A 18 13.58 -19.44 -4.58
N SER A 19 14.83 -19.66 -4.17
CA SER A 19 15.88 -20.14 -5.07
C SER A 19 15.61 -21.54 -5.61
N VAL A 20 14.92 -22.40 -4.84
CA VAL A 20 14.50 -23.73 -5.29
C VAL A 20 13.30 -23.62 -6.23
N LEU A 21 12.34 -22.74 -5.93
CA LEU A 21 11.15 -22.55 -6.76
C LEU A 21 11.48 -21.91 -8.12
N GLN A 22 12.31 -20.86 -8.13
CA GLN A 22 12.68 -20.14 -9.34
C GLN A 22 14.15 -19.69 -9.23
N PRO A 23 15.11 -20.53 -9.68
CA PRO A 23 16.55 -20.26 -9.53
C PRO A 23 17.03 -18.96 -10.18
N LEU A 24 16.32 -18.48 -11.22
CA LEU A 24 16.64 -17.23 -11.90
C LEU A 24 16.08 -15.98 -11.21
N PHE A 25 15.20 -16.15 -10.21
CA PHE A 25 14.62 -15.04 -9.48
C PHE A 25 15.59 -14.53 -8.42
N GLN A 26 16.01 -13.27 -8.57
CA GLN A 26 16.79 -12.59 -7.55
C GLN A 26 15.85 -11.93 -6.55
N VAL A 27 15.86 -12.42 -5.31
CA VAL A 27 15.01 -11.87 -4.25
C VAL A 27 15.40 -10.40 -4.02
N PRO A 28 14.49 -9.44 -4.25
CA PRO A 28 14.79 -8.03 -4.06
C PRO A 28 15.02 -7.71 -2.59
N SER A 29 15.83 -6.68 -2.32
CA SER A 29 16.00 -6.19 -0.96
C SER A 29 14.69 -5.63 -0.40
N ARG A 30 14.55 -5.60 0.93
CA ARG A 30 13.43 -4.92 1.59
C ARG A 30 13.27 -3.46 1.14
N ASN A 31 14.37 -2.76 0.88
CA ASN A 31 14.34 -1.37 0.41
C ASN A 31 13.80 -1.27 -1.03
N THR A 32 14.23 -2.18 -1.91
CA THR A 32 13.71 -2.28 -3.28
C THR A 32 12.21 -2.57 -3.26
N MET A 33 11.77 -3.58 -2.49
CA MET A 33 10.35 -3.90 -2.33
C MET A 33 9.54 -2.70 -1.83
N LYS A 34 10.05 -1.98 -0.82
CA LYS A 34 9.41 -0.77 -0.31
C LYS A 34 9.28 0.30 -1.41
N GLN A 35 10.32 0.53 -2.19
CA GLN A 35 10.29 1.51 -3.29
C GLN A 35 9.28 1.12 -4.36
N GLU A 36 9.22 -0.15 -4.76
CA GLU A 36 8.23 -0.64 -5.74
C GLU A 36 6.79 -0.45 -5.25
N ILE A 37 6.52 -0.73 -3.96
CA ILE A 37 5.20 -0.45 -3.36
C ILE A 37 4.84 1.04 -3.46
N PHE A 38 5.79 1.93 -3.16
CA PHE A 38 5.55 3.37 -3.28
C PHE A 38 5.34 3.83 -4.72
N LYS A 39 6.01 3.21 -5.70
CA LYS A 39 5.79 3.50 -7.12
C LYS A 39 4.37 3.13 -7.54
N ILE A 40 3.92 1.93 -7.18
CA ILE A 40 2.55 1.46 -7.45
C ILE A 40 1.56 2.43 -6.80
N TYR A 41 1.74 2.75 -5.52
CA TYR A 41 0.89 3.71 -4.82
C TYR A 41 0.84 5.08 -5.53
N ALA A 42 1.98 5.63 -5.92
CA ALA A 42 2.04 6.93 -6.58
C ALA A 42 1.33 6.92 -7.94
N PHE A 43 1.48 5.83 -8.70
CA PHE A 43 0.81 5.61 -9.97
C PHE A 43 -0.71 5.54 -9.78
N GLU A 44 -1.19 4.63 -8.91
CA GLU A 44 -2.63 4.48 -8.62
C GLU A 44 -3.25 5.77 -8.08
N ARG A 45 -2.54 6.46 -7.16
CA ARG A 45 -2.95 7.77 -6.67
C ARG A 45 -3.12 8.78 -7.80
N SER A 46 -2.23 8.80 -8.78
CA SER A 46 -2.34 9.71 -9.92
C SER A 46 -3.56 9.43 -10.79
N ILE A 47 -3.94 8.15 -10.94
CA ILE A 47 -5.14 7.73 -11.67
C ILE A 47 -6.39 8.18 -10.91
N VAL A 48 -6.44 7.87 -9.61
CA VAL A 48 -7.58 8.23 -8.75
C VAL A 48 -7.78 9.75 -8.70
N LEU A 49 -6.71 10.54 -8.60
CA LEU A 49 -6.83 12.00 -8.60
C LEU A 49 -7.40 12.53 -9.92
N LYS A 50 -6.91 12.05 -11.07
CA LYS A 50 -7.46 12.43 -12.37
C LYS A 50 -8.93 12.04 -12.51
N PHE A 51 -9.30 10.87 -12.00
CA PHE A 51 -10.69 10.42 -11.96
C PHE A 51 -11.55 11.36 -11.11
N LEU A 52 -11.11 11.69 -9.89
CA LEU A 52 -11.83 12.62 -9.01
C LEU A 52 -11.96 14.02 -9.61
N ASP A 53 -10.94 14.51 -10.30
CA ASP A 53 -10.97 15.81 -11.02
C ASP A 53 -12.00 15.81 -12.17
N SER A 54 -12.27 14.65 -12.76
CA SER A 54 -13.25 14.49 -13.84
C SER A 54 -14.68 14.25 -13.37
N LEU A 55 -14.89 14.02 -12.07
CA LEU A 55 -16.23 13.77 -11.52
C LEU A 55 -17.08 15.03 -11.58
N GLN A 56 -18.26 14.91 -12.22
CA GLN A 56 -19.28 15.96 -12.24
C GLN A 56 -20.23 15.89 -11.02
N GLY A 57 -20.10 14.83 -10.21
CA GLY A 57 -20.94 14.53 -9.05
C GLY A 57 -20.44 15.16 -7.75
N ARG A 58 -21.12 14.81 -6.64
CA ARG A 58 -20.71 15.24 -5.30
C ARG A 58 -19.71 14.26 -4.71
N VAL A 59 -18.74 14.82 -3.99
CA VAL A 59 -17.74 14.08 -3.24
C VAL A 59 -17.91 14.42 -1.75
N THR A 60 -17.92 13.39 -0.90
CA THR A 60 -17.96 13.54 0.57
C THR A 60 -16.66 13.02 1.16
N ILE A 61 -16.08 13.76 2.09
CA ILE A 61 -14.85 13.37 2.79
C ILE A 61 -15.20 13.07 4.24
N THR A 62 -14.80 11.90 4.71
CA THR A 62 -14.89 11.51 6.12
C THR A 62 -13.48 11.43 6.70
N SER A 63 -13.34 11.89 7.94
CA SER A 63 -12.08 11.80 8.67
C SER A 63 -12.33 11.00 9.95
N ASN A 64 -11.69 9.84 10.05
CA ASN A 64 -11.71 9.02 11.25
C ASN A 64 -10.40 9.22 12.01
N MET A 65 -10.48 9.72 13.24
CA MET A 65 -9.32 9.98 14.08
C MET A 65 -9.33 9.05 15.29
N TRP A 66 -8.16 8.52 15.64
CA TRP A 66 -8.00 7.72 16.84
C TRP A 66 -6.61 7.92 17.45
N THR A 67 -6.48 7.62 18.74
CA THR A 67 -5.19 7.62 19.44
C THR A 67 -4.79 6.21 19.78
N SER A 68 -3.54 5.83 19.50
CA SER A 68 -2.94 4.60 19.99
C SER A 68 -2.19 4.89 21.29
N SER A 69 -2.67 4.36 22.41
CA SER A 69 -2.01 4.47 23.72
C SER A 69 -0.64 3.79 23.71
N ASN A 70 -0.55 2.60 23.11
CA ASN A 70 0.68 1.81 23.05
C ASN A 70 1.79 2.50 22.23
N GLN A 71 1.42 3.27 21.21
CA GLN A 71 2.38 4.02 20.37
C GLN A 71 2.51 5.50 20.79
N LYS A 72 1.71 5.94 21.78
CA LYS A 72 1.58 7.35 22.19
C LYS A 72 1.44 8.31 21.00
N ARG A 73 0.62 7.93 20.02
CA ARG A 73 0.47 8.64 18.74
C ARG A 73 -1.00 8.74 18.31
N GLY A 74 -1.38 9.89 17.75
CA GLY A 74 -2.65 10.10 17.07
C GLY A 74 -2.57 9.71 15.59
N TYR A 75 -3.66 9.18 15.06
CA TYR A 75 -3.82 8.78 13.67
C TYR A 75 -5.09 9.42 13.11
N MET A 76 -5.06 9.64 11.80
CA MET A 76 -6.21 10.09 11.02
C MET A 76 -6.24 9.27 9.74
N ALA A 77 -7.37 8.64 9.46
CA ALA A 77 -7.71 8.11 8.15
C ALA A 77 -8.68 9.08 7.48
N VAL A 78 -8.33 9.52 6.28
CA VAL A 78 -9.22 10.32 5.43
C VAL A 78 -9.76 9.41 4.34
N THR A 79 -11.08 9.34 4.23
CA THR A 79 -11.77 8.53 3.23
C THR A 79 -12.66 9.42 2.38
N THR A 80 -12.60 9.21 1.07
CA THR A 80 -13.41 9.93 0.09
C THR A 80 -14.50 9.01 -0.44
N HIS A 81 -15.74 9.46 -0.38
CA HIS A 81 -16.91 8.79 -0.96
C HIS A 81 -17.42 9.61 -2.14
N TYR A 82 -17.76 8.94 -3.23
CA TYR A 82 -18.34 9.56 -4.42
C TYR A 82 -19.43 8.66 -4.99
N ILE A 83 -20.30 9.24 -5.82
CA ILE A 83 -21.28 8.51 -6.63
C ILE A 83 -20.86 8.72 -8.08
N ASP A 84 -20.65 7.63 -8.82
CA ASP A 84 -20.43 7.69 -10.27
C ASP A 84 -21.77 7.77 -11.01
N GLY A 85 -21.72 8.21 -12.26
CA GLY A 85 -22.92 8.44 -13.08
C GLY A 85 -23.47 7.18 -13.78
N ASN A 86 -23.12 5.98 -13.30
CA ASN A 86 -23.55 4.71 -13.88
C ASN A 86 -24.76 4.12 -13.16
#